data_AF-A0A7S6RWA8-F1
#
_entry.id   AF-A0A7S6RWA8-F1
#
_cell.length_a   1.000
_cell.length_b   1.000
_cell.length_c   1.000
_cell.angle_alpha   90.00
_cell.angle_beta   90.00
_cell.angle_gamma   90.00
#
_symmetry.space_group_name_H-M   'P 1'
#
loop_
_entity.id
_entity.type
_entity.pdbx_description
1 polymer ?
#
loop_
_entity_poly.entity_id
_entity_poly.type
_entity_poly.pdbx_seq_one_letter_code
_entity_poly.pdbx_strand_id
1 'polypeptide(L)'
;MNLKKWTDEELVSTRDQIEAWCAKYVQSVWDGRKGYLTGLLGVFGISTGVVFLMFDGIEVVSFVPILLGVIVCFTWWKTKQQHKKNNGFLEEIKEEIARRAKKMEKIEKNKPQSNHAVLP
;
A
#
# COMPACT_ATOMS: atom_id res chain seq x y z
N MET A 1 13.10 4.53 7.70
CA MET A 1 14.11 4.82 6.65
C MET A 1 14.33 6.32 6.59
N ASN A 2 15.55 6.80 6.33
CA ASN A 2 15.84 8.25 6.31
C ASN A 2 15.67 8.80 4.88
N LEU A 3 14.45 9.20 4.52
CA LEU A 3 14.07 9.73 3.19
C LEU A 3 14.90 10.96 2.76
N LYS A 4 15.50 11.65 3.74
CA LYS A 4 16.34 12.83 3.54
C LYS A 4 17.65 12.55 2.77
N LYS A 5 18.08 11.29 2.67
CA LYS A 5 19.31 10.88 1.97
C LYS A 5 19.09 10.47 0.51
N TRP A 6 17.84 10.35 0.06
CA TRP A 6 17.51 9.89 -1.28
C TRP A 6 17.50 11.05 -2.29
N THR A 7 17.85 10.73 -3.54
CA THR A 7 17.80 11.68 -4.65
C THR A 7 16.35 11.90 -5.11
N ASP A 8 16.07 13.03 -5.77
CA ASP A 8 14.72 13.35 -6.21
C ASP A 8 14.19 12.35 -7.27
N GLU A 9 15.07 11.82 -8.11
CA GLU A 9 14.74 10.75 -9.08
C GLU A 9 14.36 9.45 -8.38
N GLU A 10 15.08 9.05 -7.34
CA GLU A 10 14.77 7.84 -6.55
C GLU A 10 13.44 7.97 -5.80
N LEU A 11 13.13 9.17 -5.27
CA LEU A 11 11.85 9.45 -4.62
C LEU A 11 10.67 9.30 -5.58
N VAL A 12 10.76 9.91 -6.76
CA VAL A 12 9.68 9.89 -7.76
C VAL A 12 9.51 8.50 -8.36
N SER A 13 10.60 7.82 -8.69
CA SER A 13 10.57 6.45 -9.19
C SER A 13 9.97 5.47 -8.18
N THR A 14 10.35 5.60 -6.89
CA THR A 14 9.82 4.74 -5.83
C THR A 14 8.34 5.01 -5.60
N ARG A 15 7.90 6.28 -5.62
CA ARG A 15 6.48 6.64 -5.54
C ARG A 15 5.68 5.98 -6.66
N ASP A 16 6.12 6.14 -7.91
CA ASP A 16 5.39 5.64 -9.08
C ASP A 16 5.35 4.11 -9.11
N GLN A 17 6.43 3.44 -8.70
CA GLN A 17 6.45 1.97 -8.57
C GLN A 17 5.46 1.49 -7.50
N ILE A 18 5.43 2.14 -6.34
CA ILE A 18 4.53 1.78 -5.24
C ILE A 18 3.07 2.05 -5.64
N GLU A 19 2.80 3.17 -6.29
CA GLU A 19 1.46 3.55 -6.76
C GLU A 19 0.97 2.59 -7.86
N ALA A 20 1.82 2.26 -8.84
CA ALA A 20 1.52 1.27 -9.87
C ALA A 20 1.28 -0.14 -9.29
N TRP A 21 2.08 -0.56 -8.31
CA TRP A 21 1.91 -1.86 -7.65
C TRP A 21 0.63 -1.89 -6.81
N CYS A 22 0.33 -0.82 -6.07
CA CYS A 22 -0.89 -0.68 -5.28
C CYS A 22 -2.13 -0.72 -6.17
N ALA A 23 -2.16 0.08 -7.25
CA ALA A 23 -3.27 0.16 -8.19
C ALA A 23 -3.52 -1.18 -8.91
N LYS A 24 -2.45 -1.88 -9.31
CA LYS A 24 -2.56 -3.09 -10.13
C LYS A 24 -2.92 -4.34 -9.33
N TYR A 25 -2.29 -4.54 -8.16
CA TYR A 25 -2.37 -5.81 -7.45
C TYR A 25 -3.23 -5.77 -6.20
N VAL A 26 -3.15 -4.68 -5.44
CA VAL A 26 -3.69 -4.68 -4.08
C VAL A 26 -5.10 -4.08 -4.05
N GLN A 27 -5.31 -3.01 -4.80
CA GLN A 27 -6.59 -2.30 -4.88
C GLN A 27 -7.68 -3.06 -5.66
N SER A 28 -7.30 -4.00 -6.54
CA SER A 28 -8.27 -4.70 -7.39
C SER A 28 -8.94 -5.91 -6.72
N VAL A 29 -8.18 -6.68 -5.96
CA VAL A 29 -8.64 -7.99 -5.41
C VAL A 29 -8.99 -7.89 -3.93
N TRP A 30 -8.33 -7.00 -3.19
CA TRP A 30 -8.39 -6.97 -1.72
C TRP A 30 -9.04 -5.70 -1.15
N ASP A 31 -9.43 -4.75 -2.00
CA ASP A 31 -10.04 -3.48 -1.59
C ASP A 31 -11.57 -3.46 -1.79
N GLY A 32 -12.23 -2.58 -1.03
CA GLY A 32 -13.67 -2.33 -1.08
C GLY A 32 -14.53 -3.58 -0.93
N ARG A 33 -15.54 -3.71 -1.79
CA ARG A 33 -16.54 -4.79 -1.74
C ARG A 33 -15.95 -6.17 -2.03
N LYS A 34 -14.91 -6.25 -2.87
CA LYS A 34 -14.24 -7.51 -3.21
C LYS A 34 -13.41 -8.03 -2.05
N GLY A 35 -12.67 -7.15 -1.37
CA GLY A 35 -11.98 -7.48 -0.14
C GLY A 35 -12.92 -8.05 0.93
N TYR A 36 -14.06 -7.39 1.17
CA TYR A 36 -15.05 -7.88 2.13
C TYR A 36 -15.61 -9.26 1.73
N LEU A 37 -15.89 -9.48 0.45
CA LEU A 37 -16.33 -10.79 -0.07
C LEU A 37 -15.28 -11.88 0.19
N THR A 38 -14.00 -11.59 -0.05
CA THR A 38 -12.89 -12.53 0.19
C THR A 38 -12.77 -12.87 1.67
N GLY A 39 -12.90 -11.89 2.56
CA GLY A 39 -12.95 -12.14 4.01
C GLY A 39 -14.16 -13.00 4.42
N LEU A 40 -15.34 -12.72 3.85
CA LEU A 40 -16.57 -13.49 4.10
C LEU A 40 -16.41 -14.95 3.64
N LEU A 41 -15.83 -15.18 2.46
CA LEU A 41 -15.54 -16.52 1.93
C LEU A 41 -14.55 -17.29 2.82
N GLY A 42 -13.56 -16.59 3.39
CA GLY A 42 -12.64 -17.18 4.36
C GLY A 42 -13.36 -17.67 5.62
N VAL A 43 -14.22 -16.83 6.21
CA VAL A 43 -15.04 -17.20 7.37
C VAL A 43 -16.01 -18.34 7.05
N PHE A 44 -16.61 -18.31 5.86
CA PHE A 44 -17.49 -19.37 5.37
C PHE A 44 -16.75 -20.72 5.27
N GLY A 45 -15.52 -20.73 4.74
CA GLY A 45 -14.67 -21.92 4.69
C GLY A 45 -14.35 -22.50 6.07
N ILE A 46 -14.03 -21.64 7.04
CA ILE A 46 -13.81 -22.05 8.44
C ILE A 46 -15.09 -22.68 9.02
N SER A 47 -16.23 -22.00 8.88
CA SER A 47 -17.50 -22.48 9.42
C SER A 47 -17.91 -23.83 8.82
N THR A 48 -17.74 -24.01 7.51
CA THR A 48 -18.05 -25.25 6.80
C THR A 48 -17.13 -26.38 7.25
N GLY A 49 -15.84 -26.11 7.44
CA GLY A 49 -14.90 -27.10 7.98
C GLY A 49 -15.23 -27.55 9.39
N VAL A 50 -15.68 -26.63 10.27
CA VAL A 50 -16.15 -26.98 11.63
C VAL A 50 -17.39 -27.87 11.59
N VAL A 51 -18.31 -27.60 10.66
CA VAL A 51 -19.48 -28.46 10.44
C VAL A 51 -19.05 -29.85 9.99
N PHE A 52 -18.10 -29.98 9.06
CA PHE A 52 -17.57 -31.28 8.65
C PHE A 52 -16.90 -32.04 9.81
N LEU A 53 -16.19 -31.35 10.71
CA LEU A 53 -15.66 -32.01 11.91
C LEU A 53 -16.76 -32.57 12.84
N MET A 54 -17.92 -31.92 12.90
CA MET A 54 -19.06 -32.37 13.72
C MET A 54 -19.85 -33.53 13.08
N PHE A 55 -19.95 -33.58 11.75
CA PHE A 55 -20.77 -34.59 11.04
C PHE A 55 -19.96 -35.78 10.51
N ASP A 56 -18.76 -35.58 9.96
CA ASP A 56 -17.88 -36.64 9.42
C ASP A 56 -16.85 -37.15 10.44
N GLY A 57 -16.70 -36.46 11.58
CA GLY A 57 -15.70 -36.77 12.60
C GLY A 57 -14.33 -36.14 12.33
N ILE A 58 -13.33 -36.52 13.13
CA ILE A 58 -11.97 -35.94 13.07
C ILE A 58 -11.17 -36.63 11.97
N GLU A 59 -11.46 -36.26 10.73
CA GLU A 59 -10.70 -36.71 9.56
C GLU A 59 -9.79 -35.59 9.03
N VAL A 60 -8.60 -35.95 8.55
CA VAL A 60 -7.56 -34.98 8.13
C VAL A 60 -8.07 -34.05 7.01
N VAL A 61 -8.92 -34.58 6.13
CA VAL A 61 -9.55 -33.82 5.04
C VAL A 61 -10.48 -32.71 5.54
N SER A 62 -11.12 -32.89 6.70
CA SER A 62 -12.01 -31.90 7.31
C SER A 62 -11.28 -30.65 7.80
N PHE A 63 -9.97 -30.73 8.05
CA PHE A 63 -9.14 -29.59 8.43
C PHE A 63 -8.69 -28.72 7.26
N VAL A 64 -8.70 -29.25 6.04
CA VAL A 64 -8.30 -28.53 4.82
C VAL A 64 -9.10 -27.23 4.61
N PRO A 65 -10.45 -27.23 4.66
CA PRO A 65 -11.23 -26.00 4.50
C PRO A 65 -11.00 -24.99 5.63
N ILE A 66 -10.72 -25.47 6.86
CA ILE A 66 -10.39 -24.61 8.00
C ILE A 66 -9.05 -23.91 7.76
N LEU A 67 -8.02 -24.65 7.37
CA LEU A 67 -6.70 -24.10 7.08
C LEU A 67 -6.75 -23.09 5.93
N LEU A 68 -7.44 -23.43 4.84
CA LEU A 68 -7.61 -22.52 3.71
C LEU A 68 -8.37 -21.25 4.11
N GLY A 69 -9.45 -21.39 4.88
CA GLY A 69 -10.20 -20.24 5.39
C GLY A 69 -9.36 -19.34 6.29
N VAL A 70 -8.53 -19.92 7.17
CA VAL A 70 -7.58 -19.17 8.02
C VAL A 70 -6.54 -18.44 7.18
N ILE A 71 -5.95 -19.08 6.16
CA ILE A 71 -4.97 -18.45 5.27
C ILE A 71 -5.58 -17.28 4.51
N VAL A 72 -6.80 -17.44 3.99
CA VAL A 72 -7.54 -16.37 3.29
C VAL A 72 -7.83 -15.20 4.22
N CYS A 73 -8.34 -15.46 5.42
CA CYS A 73 -8.60 -14.43 6.43
C CYS A 73 -7.32 -13.71 6.86
N PHE A 74 -6.23 -14.45 7.08
CA PHE A 74 -4.94 -13.89 7.47
C PHE A 74 -4.34 -13.02 6.36
N THR A 75 -4.41 -13.48 5.11
CA THR A 75 -3.93 -12.74 3.94
C THR A 75 -4.76 -11.48 3.73
N TRP A 76 -6.08 -11.56 3.88
CA TRP A 76 -6.97 -10.40 3.83
C TRP A 76 -6.60 -9.35 4.89
N TRP A 77 -6.44 -9.79 6.14
CA TRP A 77 -6.04 -8.91 7.24
C TRP A 77 -4.69 -8.25 6.99
N LYS A 78 -3.69 -9.04 6.59
CA LYS A 78 -2.33 -8.56 6.34
C LYS A 78 -2.32 -7.54 5.21
N THR A 79 -3.05 -7.78 4.13
CA THR A 79 -3.20 -6.83 3.02
C THR A 79 -3.82 -5.52 3.49
N LYS A 80 -4.87 -5.57 4.31
CA LYS A 80 -5.49 -4.37 4.90
C LYS A 80 -4.52 -3.57 5.77
N GLN A 81 -3.69 -4.25 6.55
CA GLN A 81 -2.67 -3.61 7.39
C GLN A 81 -1.50 -3.04 6.57
N GLN A 82 -1.07 -3.75 5.53
CA GLN A 82 -0.05 -3.30 4.58
C GLN A 82 -0.50 -2.02 3.88
N HIS A 83 -1.75 -1.95 3.41
CA HIS A 83 -2.33 -0.74 2.84
C HIS A 83 -2.26 0.45 3.78
N LYS A 84 -2.62 0.27 5.06
CA LYS A 84 -2.60 1.34 6.05
C LYS A 84 -1.18 1.90 6.25
N LYS A 85 -0.17 1.03 6.30
CA LYS A 85 1.25 1.43 6.41
C LYS A 85 1.77 2.09 5.13
N ASN A 86 1.39 1.55 3.97
CA ASN A 86 1.86 2.01 2.68
C ASN A 86 1.30 3.39 2.32
N ASN A 87 0.05 3.69 2.70
CA ASN A 87 -0.51 5.04 2.57
C ASN A 87 0.26 6.08 3.39
N GLY A 88 0.61 5.76 4.65
CA GLY A 88 1.40 6.67 5.47
C GLY A 88 2.79 6.94 4.89
N PHE A 89 3.43 5.91 4.33
CA PHE A 89 4.73 6.06 3.65
C PHE A 89 4.63 6.90 2.37
N LEU A 90 3.58 6.69 1.56
CA LEU A 90 3.32 7.51 0.38
C LEU A 90 3.02 8.97 0.74
N GLU A 91 2.33 9.22 1.84
CA GLU A 91 2.05 10.56 2.35
C GLU A 91 3.35 11.26 2.79
N GLU A 92 4.25 10.53 3.48
CA GLU A 92 5.57 11.03 3.89
C GLU A 92 6.45 11.38 2.68
N ILE A 93 6.42 10.58 1.61
CA ILE A 93 7.12 10.88 0.34
C ILE A 93 6.51 12.12 -0.32
N LYS A 94 5.16 12.23 -0.40
CA LYS A 94 4.50 13.39 -1.00
C LYS A 94 4.80 14.68 -0.24
N GLU A 95 4.83 14.63 1.08
CA GLU A 95 5.16 15.78 1.92
C GLU A 95 6.61 16.24 1.71
N GLU A 96 7.56 15.31 1.61
CA GLU A 96 8.96 15.63 1.36
C GLU A 96 9.18 16.22 -0.05
N ILE A 97 8.51 15.68 -1.09
CA ILE A 97 8.53 16.26 -2.43
C ILE A 97 7.97 17.69 -2.41
N ALA A 98 6.83 17.91 -1.77
CA ALA A 98 6.21 19.24 -1.66
C ALA A 98 7.10 20.24 -0.89
N ARG A 99 7.80 19.77 0.14
CA ARG A 99 8.75 20.56 0.93
C ARG A 99 9.95 20.99 0.09
N ARG A 100 10.49 20.11 -0.76
CA ARG A 100 11.59 20.42 -1.69
C ARG A 100 11.14 21.39 -2.77
N ALA A 101 9.97 21.19 -3.37
CA ALA A 101 9.39 22.13 -4.34
C ALA A 101 9.24 23.55 -3.77
N LYS A 102 8.69 23.69 -2.55
CA LYS A 102 8.57 24.99 -1.86
C LYS A 102 9.92 25.64 -1.55
N LYS A 103 10.97 24.85 -1.29
CA LYS A 103 12.33 25.37 -1.12
C LYS A 103 12.90 25.89 -2.44
N MET A 104 12.72 25.17 -3.53
CA MET A 104 13.17 25.61 -4.86
C MET A 104 12.46 26.90 -5.30
N GLU A 105 11.15 27.00 -5.10
CA GLU A 105 10.37 28.20 -5.39
C GLU A 105 10.84 29.43 -4.58
N LYS A 106 11.20 29.23 -3.31
CA LYS A 106 11.82 30.29 -2.48
C LYS A 106 13.19 30.73 -2.99
N ILE A 107 13.99 29.80 -3.51
CA ILE A 107 15.31 30.10 -4.08
C ILE A 107 15.16 30.88 -5.38
N GLU A 108 14.19 30.50 -6.22
CA GLU A 108 13.90 31.17 -7.49
C GLU A 108 13.35 32.59 -7.29
N LYS A 109 12.46 32.79 -6.31
CA LYS A 109 11.97 34.13 -5.92
C LYS A 109 13.03 35.04 -5.30
N ASN A 110 14.12 34.47 -4.78
CA ASN A 110 15.26 35.23 -4.24
C ASN A 110 16.41 35.41 -5.23
N LYS A 111 16.24 35.00 -6.50
CA LYS A 111 17.27 35.23 -7.53
C LYS A 111 17.29 36.73 -7.84
N PRO A 112 18.38 37.46 -7.57
CA PRO A 112 18.46 38.87 -7.94
C PRO A 112 18.32 38.97 -9.46
N GLN A 113 17.43 39.85 -9.92
CA GLN A 113 17.44 40.35 -11.30
C GLN A 113 18.83 40.94 -11.54
N SER A 114 19.73 40.12 -12.09
CA SER A 114 20.98 40.57 -12.69
C SER A 114 20.58 41.42 -13.89
N ASN A 115 20.43 42.71 -13.64
CA ASN A 115 20.16 43.73 -14.62
C ASN A 115 21.10 43.53 -15.82
N HIS A 116 20.50 43.31 -17.00
CA HIS A 116 21.13 43.57 -18.27
C HIS A 116 21.37 45.09 -18.34
N ALA A 117 22.51 45.54 -17.80
CA ALA A 117 23.10 46.83 -18.13
C ALA A 117 24.33 46.55 -18.99
N VAL A 118 24.10 46.40 -20.29
CA VAL A 118 25.16 46.50 -21.30
C VAL A 118 25.39 48.00 -21.53
N LEU A 119 26.52 48.49 -21.04
CA LEU A 119 27.23 49.69 -21.50
C LEU A 119 28.47 49.19 -22.26
N PRO A 120 29.02 49.93 -23.24
CA PRO A 120 29.05 51.40 -23.36
C PRO A 120 28.23 52.00 -24.51
#